data_AF-A0A926CC22-F1
#
_entry.id   AF-A0A926CC22-F1
#
_cell.length_a   1.000
_cell.length_b   1.000
_cell.length_c   1.000
_cell.angle_alpha   90.00
_cell.angle_beta   90.00
_cell.angle_gamma   90.00
#
_symmetry.space_group_name_H-M   'P 1'
#
loop_
_entity.id
_entity.type
_entity.pdbx_description
1 polymer ?
#
loop_
_entity_poly.entity_id
_entity_poly.type
_entity_poly.pdbx_seq_one_letter_code
_entity_poly.pdbx_strand_id
1 'polypeptide(L)'
;MKILCGATLLALLLSGAGPASAQAQACFGQTGHCIGGRFAEYWQQNGGLAVFGYPLSDELTEGGRTVQYFERQRFELHRENAAPYDVLLGLLGEEVLRQRGVDWQTQPGSPGPVAGCL
;
A
#
# COMPACT_ATOMS: atom_id res chain seq x y z
N MET A 1 58.54 40.54 -11.79
CA MET A 1 58.92 39.35 -12.56
C MET A 1 57.74 38.37 -12.59
N LYS A 2 57.01 38.33 -13.73
CA LYS A 2 56.19 37.23 -14.34
C LYS A 2 55.21 36.46 -13.42
N ILE A 3 53.90 36.73 -13.45
CA ILE A 3 52.84 36.17 -14.35
C ILE A 3 52.79 34.62 -14.35
N LEU A 4 51.66 34.03 -13.94
CA LEU A 4 50.97 32.85 -14.53
C LEU A 4 49.65 32.61 -13.77
N CYS A 5 48.49 32.92 -14.39
CA CYS A 5 47.55 31.96 -15.03
C CYS A 5 46.93 30.99 -14.01
N GLY A 6 45.64 31.07 -13.63
CA GLY A 6 44.48 31.26 -14.49
C GLY A 6 44.04 29.91 -15.03
N ALA A 7 43.20 29.18 -14.29
CA ALA A 7 42.43 28.05 -14.80
C ALA A 7 41.25 27.75 -13.86
N THR A 8 40.23 28.59 -13.92
CA THR A 8 38.86 28.21 -13.53
C THR A 8 38.42 27.04 -14.41
N LEU A 9 38.32 25.84 -13.84
CA LEU A 9 37.67 24.70 -14.48
C LEU A 9 36.16 24.86 -14.32
N LEU A 10 35.53 25.22 -15.44
CA LEU A 10 34.10 25.37 -15.65
C LEU A 10 33.45 24.00 -15.88
N ALA A 11 32.45 23.72 -15.03
CA ALA A 11 31.24 22.91 -15.21
C ALA A 11 31.28 21.60 -16.05
N LEU A 12 30.86 20.50 -15.41
CA LEU A 12 29.87 19.59 -15.99
C LEU A 12 29.02 19.00 -14.85
N LEU A 13 27.94 19.71 -14.49
CA LEU A 13 26.84 19.10 -13.73
C LEU A 13 26.09 18.20 -14.71
N LEU A 14 26.37 16.89 -14.69
CA LEU A 14 25.48 15.91 -15.32
C LEU A 14 24.19 15.86 -14.49
N SER A 15 23.23 16.72 -14.82
CA SER A 15 21.84 16.56 -14.40
C SER A 15 21.25 15.37 -15.16
N GLY A 16 21.54 14.16 -14.69
CA GLY A 16 20.79 12.98 -15.09
C GLY A 16 19.37 13.09 -14.53
N ALA A 17 18.43 13.61 -15.32
CA ALA A 17 17.02 13.34 -15.10
C ALA A 17 16.81 11.85 -15.39
N GLY A 18 16.94 11.00 -14.36
CA GLY A 18 16.50 9.62 -14.43
C GLY A 18 15.03 9.58 -14.85
N PRO A 19 14.56 8.52 -15.52
CA PRO A 19 13.16 8.43 -15.91
C PRO A 19 12.31 8.64 -14.65
N ALA A 20 11.50 9.70 -14.65
CA ALA A 20 10.46 9.84 -13.67
C ALA A 20 9.53 8.65 -13.87
N SER A 21 9.60 7.67 -12.97
CA SER A 21 8.62 6.59 -12.92
C SER A 21 7.26 7.27 -12.84
N ALA A 22 6.44 7.13 -13.88
CA ALA A 22 5.06 7.54 -13.81
C ALA A 22 4.46 6.77 -12.65
N GLN A 23 4.16 7.46 -11.55
CA GLN A 23 3.60 6.85 -10.36
C GLN A 23 2.33 6.14 -10.81
N ALA A 24 2.24 4.82 -10.58
CA ALA A 24 1.07 4.05 -10.96
C ALA A 24 -0.16 4.70 -10.32
N GLN A 25 -1.13 5.12 -11.14
CA GLN A 25 -2.34 5.77 -10.66
C GLN A 25 -3.56 5.28 -11.45
N ALA A 26 -4.61 4.92 -10.73
CA ALA A 26 -5.89 4.50 -11.30
C ALA A 26 -7.04 5.23 -10.59
N CYS A 27 -7.83 6.00 -11.33
CA CYS A 27 -8.97 6.76 -10.80
C CYS A 27 -10.29 6.16 -11.28
N PHE A 28 -11.28 6.13 -10.39
CA PHE A 28 -12.56 5.46 -10.63
C PHE A 28 -13.73 6.42 -10.46
N GLY A 29 -14.47 6.68 -11.53
CA GLY A 29 -15.64 7.57 -11.48
C GLY A 29 -16.79 7.03 -10.62
N GLN A 30 -16.82 5.72 -10.38
CA GLN A 30 -17.82 5.01 -9.58
C GLN A 30 -17.82 5.48 -8.12
N THR A 31 -16.64 5.73 -7.57
CA THR A 31 -16.45 6.14 -6.17
C THR A 31 -15.85 7.52 -6.03
N GLY A 32 -15.32 8.10 -7.12
CA GLY A 32 -14.64 9.40 -7.11
C GLY A 32 -13.23 9.35 -6.53
N HIS A 33 -12.71 8.16 -6.20
CA HIS A 33 -11.39 7.98 -5.59
C HIS A 33 -10.36 7.41 -6.56
N CYS A 34 -9.09 7.66 -6.24
CA CYS A 34 -7.94 7.14 -6.98
C CYS A 34 -7.07 6.25 -6.08
N ILE A 35 -6.39 5.30 -6.71
CA ILE A 35 -5.33 4.49 -6.11
C ILE A 35 -4.01 4.98 -6.67
N GLY A 36 -3.02 5.25 -5.82
CA GLY A 36 -1.72 5.76 -6.22
C GLY A 36 -0.54 4.91 -5.75
N GLY A 37 0.63 5.17 -6.34
CA GLY A 37 1.94 4.71 -5.87
C GLY A 37 1.99 3.22 -5.54
N ARG A 38 2.50 2.90 -4.35
CA ARG A 38 2.72 1.51 -3.92
C ARG A 38 1.41 0.72 -3.79
N PHE A 39 0.30 1.36 -3.41
CA PHE A 39 -1.01 0.71 -3.35
C PHE A 39 -1.56 0.40 -4.74
N ALA A 40 -1.34 1.25 -5.74
CA ALA A 40 -1.74 0.96 -7.11
C ALA A 40 -0.97 -0.24 -7.68
N GLU A 41 0.34 -0.30 -7.43
CA GLU A 41 1.18 -1.45 -7.81
C GLU A 41 0.70 -2.75 -7.15
N TYR A 42 0.45 -2.73 -5.84
CA TYR A 42 -0.03 -3.90 -5.10
C TYR A 42 -1.42 -4.34 -5.60
N TRP A 43 -2.35 -3.39 -5.75
CA TRP A 43 -3.70 -3.66 -6.24
C TRP A 43 -3.65 -4.34 -7.61
N GLN A 44 -2.85 -3.81 -8.55
CA GLN A 44 -2.72 -4.37 -9.90
C GLN A 44 -2.11 -5.77 -9.90
N GLN A 45 -1.09 -6.01 -9.07
CA GLN A 45 -0.38 -7.30 -9.02
C GLN A 45 -1.18 -8.41 -8.33
N ASN A 46 -2.11 -8.07 -7.43
CA ASN A 46 -2.82 -9.04 -6.58
C ASN A 46 -4.30 -9.24 -6.96
N GLY A 47 -4.67 -9.00 -8.22
CA GLY A 47 -5.99 -9.32 -8.77
C GLY A 47 -6.95 -8.14 -8.94
N GLY A 48 -6.52 -6.95 -8.52
CA GLY A 48 -7.18 -5.68 -8.79
C GLY A 48 -8.66 -5.67 -8.45
N LEU A 49 -9.48 -5.22 -9.40
CA LEU A 49 -10.91 -4.96 -9.19
C LEU A 49 -11.65 -6.21 -8.71
N ALA A 50 -11.34 -7.38 -9.27
CA ALA A 50 -12.04 -8.62 -8.93
C ALA A 50 -11.85 -9.04 -7.47
N VAL A 51 -10.67 -8.74 -6.89
CA VAL A 51 -10.32 -9.13 -5.52
C VAL A 51 -10.64 -8.01 -4.53
N PHE A 52 -10.20 -6.79 -4.81
CA PHE A 52 -10.25 -5.69 -3.84
C PHE A 52 -11.42 -4.72 -4.07
N GLY A 53 -11.99 -4.68 -5.27
CA GLY A 53 -13.01 -3.69 -5.60
C GLY A 53 -12.45 -2.28 -5.82
N TYR A 54 -13.37 -1.31 -5.86
CA TYR A 54 -13.04 0.11 -6.01
C TYR A 54 -12.50 0.72 -4.70
N PRO A 55 -11.66 1.77 -4.79
CA PRO A 55 -11.29 2.55 -3.60
C PRO A 55 -12.51 3.30 -3.06
N LEU A 56 -12.69 3.28 -1.75
CA LEU A 56 -13.75 3.99 -1.02
C LEU A 56 -13.24 5.21 -0.26
N SER A 57 -11.93 5.45 -0.29
CA SER A 57 -11.28 6.60 0.33
C SER A 57 -10.07 7.03 -0.48
N ASP A 58 -9.55 8.22 -0.19
CA ASP A 58 -8.16 8.56 -0.51
C ASP A 58 -7.21 7.88 0.49
N GLU A 59 -5.91 7.98 0.25
CA GLU A 59 -4.90 7.57 1.24
C GLU A 59 -4.96 8.47 2.48
N LEU A 60 -4.96 7.86 3.67
CA LEU A 60 -5.05 8.53 4.95
C LEU A 60 -4.04 7.96 5.95
N THR A 61 -3.85 8.63 7.08
CA THR A 61 -2.97 8.14 8.16
C THR A 61 -3.77 7.61 9.33
N GLU A 62 -3.61 6.32 9.64
CA GLU A 62 -4.26 5.63 10.76
C GLU A 62 -3.23 4.79 11.53
N GLY A 63 -3.18 4.95 12.85
CA GLY A 63 -2.24 4.18 13.70
C GLY A 63 -0.76 4.33 13.30
N GLY A 64 -0.39 5.46 12.68
CA GLY A 64 0.97 5.72 12.19
C GLY A 64 1.29 5.11 10.82
N ARG A 65 0.33 4.49 10.14
CA ARG A 65 0.47 3.88 8.82
C ARG A 65 -0.29 4.67 7.76
N THR A 66 0.20 4.61 6.53
CA THR A 66 -0.63 4.99 5.37
C THR A 66 -1.64 3.88 5.13
N VAL A 67 -2.90 4.27 4.99
CA VAL A 67 -4.05 3.37 4.87
C VAL A 67 -4.94 3.83 3.72
N GLN A 68 -5.56 2.89 3.02
CA GLN A 68 -6.65 3.20 2.08
C GLN A 68 -7.72 2.12 2.17
N TYR A 69 -8.99 2.54 2.14
CA TYR A 69 -10.13 1.64 2.17
C TYR A 69 -10.60 1.33 0.76
N PHE A 70 -10.94 0.06 0.53
CA PHE A 70 -11.55 -0.46 -0.69
C PHE A 70 -12.84 -1.18 -0.31
N GLU A 71 -13.72 -1.44 -1.28
CA GLU A 71 -14.93 -2.25 -1.06
C GLU A 71 -14.61 -3.61 -0.42
N ARG A 72 -13.48 -4.16 -0.87
CA ARG A 72 -12.82 -5.42 -0.49
C ARG A 72 -12.29 -5.50 0.92
N GLN A 73 -11.38 -4.56 1.18
CA GLN A 73 -10.35 -4.63 2.19
C GLN A 73 -9.79 -3.26 2.53
N ARG A 74 -9.10 -3.18 3.67
CA ARG A 74 -8.23 -2.07 4.02
C ARG A 74 -6.78 -2.42 3.68
N PHE A 75 -6.10 -1.58 2.91
CA PHE A 75 -4.66 -1.71 2.70
C PHE A 75 -3.91 -0.91 3.76
N GLU A 76 -2.82 -1.48 4.26
CA GLU A 76 -1.95 -0.88 5.27
C GLU A 76 -0.51 -0.91 4.76
N LEU A 77 0.16 0.24 4.72
CA LEU A 77 1.57 0.34 4.34
C LEU A 77 2.47 0.17 5.57
N HIS A 78 3.18 -0.95 5.61
CA HIS A 78 4.19 -1.32 6.61
C HIS A 78 5.59 -1.01 6.08
N ARG A 79 6.06 0.22 6.32
CA ARG A 79 7.38 0.70 5.83
C ARG A 79 8.55 -0.05 6.46
N GLU A 80 8.31 -0.73 7.58
CA GLU A 80 9.26 -1.61 8.24
C GLU A 80 9.54 -2.91 7.46
N ASN A 81 8.68 -3.27 6.50
CA ASN A 81 8.81 -4.47 5.69
C ASN A 81 9.34 -4.13 4.29
N ALA A 82 10.04 -5.08 3.67
CA ALA A 82 10.40 -5.00 2.26
C ALA A 82 9.27 -5.54 1.37
N ALA A 83 9.17 -5.02 0.14
CA ALA A 83 8.28 -5.58 -0.87
C ALA A 83 8.58 -7.07 -1.11
N PRO A 84 7.55 -7.92 -1.32
CA PRO A 84 6.13 -7.58 -1.49
C PRO A 84 5.30 -7.51 -0.19
N TYR A 85 5.92 -7.59 1.00
CA TYR A 85 5.23 -7.66 2.31
C TYR A 85 5.03 -6.31 3.01
N ASP A 86 5.33 -5.23 2.29
CA ASP A 86 5.17 -3.84 2.73
C ASP A 86 3.73 -3.34 2.61
N VAL A 87 2.87 -4.01 1.82
CA VAL A 87 1.43 -3.77 1.82
C VAL A 87 0.72 -4.98 2.39
N LEU A 88 0.06 -4.79 3.54
CA LEU A 88 -0.73 -5.82 4.21
C LEU A 88 -2.22 -5.48 4.17
N LEU A 89 -3.05 -6.51 4.30
CA LEU A 89 -4.49 -6.37 4.43
C LEU A 89 -4.86 -6.28 5.90
N GLY A 90 -5.70 -5.31 6.25
CA GLY A 90 -6.17 -5.14 7.62
C GLY A 90 -6.89 -6.39 8.14
N LEU A 91 -6.62 -6.76 9.39
CA LEU A 91 -7.26 -7.89 10.08
C LEU A 91 -8.67 -7.51 10.55
N LEU A 92 -9.55 -7.13 9.61
CA LEU A 92 -10.88 -6.58 9.90
C LEU A 92 -11.72 -7.50 10.80
N GLY A 93 -11.59 -8.82 10.65
CA GLY A 93 -12.25 -9.80 11.51
C GLY A 93 -11.78 -9.72 12.97
N GLU A 94 -10.47 -9.70 13.20
CA GLU A 94 -9.89 -9.55 14.53
C GLU A 94 -10.28 -8.19 15.15
N GLU A 95 -10.25 -7.13 14.36
CA GLU A 95 -10.64 -5.79 14.80
C GLU A 95 -12.10 -5.77 15.28
N VAL A 96 -13.02 -6.35 14.51
CA VAL A 96 -14.43 -6.46 14.89
C VAL A 96 -14.61 -7.29 16.16
N LEU A 97 -13.88 -8.40 16.31
CA LEU A 97 -13.96 -9.23 17.52
C LEU A 97 -13.45 -8.48 18.74
N ARG A 98 -12.33 -7.75 18.61
CA ARG A 98 -11.78 -6.90 19.68
C ARG A 98 -12.75 -5.79 20.08
N GLN A 99 -13.38 -5.12 19.11
CA GLN A 99 -14.40 -4.09 19.37
C GLN A 99 -15.61 -4.65 20.14
N ARG A 100 -15.94 -5.93 19.92
CA ARG A 100 -17.02 -6.63 20.63
C ARG A 100 -16.58 -7.23 21.97
N GLY A 101 -15.32 -7.09 22.36
CA GLY A 101 -14.76 -7.72 23.56
C GLY A 101 -14.70 -9.24 23.48
N VAL A 102 -14.68 -9.80 22.26
CA VAL A 102 -14.61 -11.26 22.04
C VAL A 102 -13.15 -11.66 21.82
N ASP A 103 -12.61 -12.45 22.75
CA ASP A 103 -11.35 -13.16 22.55
C ASP A 103 -11.59 -14.44 21.75
N TRP A 104 -11.23 -14.42 20.48
CA TRP A 104 -11.43 -15.55 19.56
C TRP A 104 -10.59 -16.77 19.92
N GLN A 105 -9.46 -16.60 20.61
CA GLN A 105 -8.58 -17.71 21.01
C GLN A 105 -9.18 -18.54 22.14
N THR A 106 -10.08 -17.94 22.91
CA THR A 106 -10.84 -18.63 23.97
C THR A 106 -12.13 -19.29 23.47
N GLN A 107 -12.53 -19.03 22.22
CA GLN A 107 -13.73 -19.64 21.65
C GLN A 107 -13.49 -21.12 21.33
N PRO A 108 -14.50 -21.99 21.48
CA PRO A 108 -14.38 -23.39 21.09
C PRO A 108 -14.09 -23.49 19.58
N GLY A 109 -12.99 -24.16 19.24
CA GLY A 109 -12.70 -24.51 17.85
C GLY A 109 -13.70 -25.52 17.31
N SER A 110 -13.77 -25.64 15.98
CA SER A 110 -14.58 -26.70 15.37
C SER A 110 -14.10 -28.07 15.85
N PRO A 111 -14.99 -29.00 16.26
CA PRO A 111 -14.60 -30.35 16.67
C PRO A 111 -14.03 -31.19 15.52
N GLY A 112 -14.00 -30.66 14.29
CA GLY A 112 -13.48 -31.29 13.10
C GLY A 112 -14.34 -30.97 11.88
N PRO A 113 -14.14 -31.69 10.77
CA PRO A 113 -15.05 -31.65 9.63
C PRO A 113 -16.45 -32.07 10.04
N VAL A 114 -17.45 -31.26 9.72
CA VAL A 114 -18.86 -31.60 9.91
C VAL A 114 -19.37 -32.25 8.62
N ALA A 115 -19.91 -33.47 8.72
CA ALA A 115 -20.44 -34.18 7.56
C ALA A 115 -21.54 -33.33 6.86
N GLY A 116 -21.40 -33.12 5.55
CA GLY A 116 -22.36 -32.36 4.74
C GLY A 116 -22.08 -30.85 4.63
N CYS A 117 -21.03 -30.33 5.25
CA CYS A 117 -20.50 -29.00 4.93
C CYS A 117 -19.54 -29.08 3.73
N LEU A 118 -19.75 -28.25 2.71
CA LEU A 118 -18.83 -28.05 1.58
C LEU A 118 -17.61 -27.22 2.00
#